data_AF-A0A8J5MSE2-F1
#
_entry.id   AF-A0A8J5MSE2-F1
#
_cell.length_a   1.000
_cell.length_b   1.000
_cell.length_c   1.000
_cell.angle_alpha   90.00
_cell.angle_beta   90.00
_cell.angle_gamma   90.00
#
_symmetry.space_group_name_H-M   'P 1'
#
loop_
_entity.id
_entity.type
_entity.pdbx_description
1 polymer ?
#
loop_
_entity_poly.entity_id
_entity_poly.type
_entity_poly.pdbx_seq_one_letter_code
_entity_poly.pdbx_strand_id
1 'polypeptide(L)'
;MPETRVVVVGGTAGVKDVLLHHSLRNTVHGLYLALHDLPLHTPQRYDNSRLREILTQQEQFHNFMGHKMQFSTVPYFPYMDYTRHSEEPGTIVTVKDSLDARLLSTFSTKLNISFEIREQPERSWGLQKDGRFSGMVGQLQREEIDVSGPMATLAERIRVMEFLSAYKVDVMSIVSLKPTPLPQHLSLIRPFAGELWLALLVSVFAWGVTLWMLQEAWCWVSGGSGVKIDTALLYGWGALLEQPPPEPSINISGQVLVGWWLVFCLVITTGFRSSLIAHLTVQGKSQPPENFEDLLARNNWKWGIEPWILKGGVLLYFLRHTDPIVKQIYKEMETLTAKEALQKVKAGDYSFLTINFHIKVEIASYYTDNFGQSPFYISKNGLVLIAAFGWGFRKGAPFYQRFRQLVLQLEDCGIIPYWTEELQAQRVKENRAAAAMETRAAVGNTLPIGTYVTTMKNKT
;
A
#
# COMPACT_ATOMS: atom_id res chain seq x y z
N MET A 1 -22.11 -13.16 -10.60
CA MET A 1 -22.43 -14.61 -10.59
C MET A 1 -21.44 -15.33 -11.49
N PRO A 2 -21.10 -16.62 -11.26
CA PRO A 2 -21.41 -17.43 -10.09
C PRO A 2 -20.20 -18.17 -9.45
N GLU A 3 -20.32 -18.34 -8.14
CA GLU A 3 -20.00 -19.52 -7.29
C GLU A 3 -18.75 -20.37 -7.59
N THR A 4 -17.67 -20.11 -6.87
CA THR A 4 -16.68 -21.16 -6.55
C THR A 4 -17.23 -21.98 -5.38
N ARG A 5 -17.95 -23.08 -5.68
CA ARG A 5 -18.26 -24.11 -4.67
C ARG A 5 -17.03 -24.98 -4.47
N VAL A 6 -16.41 -24.87 -3.29
CA VAL A 6 -15.52 -25.91 -2.79
C VAL A 6 -16.40 -26.99 -2.17
N VAL A 7 -16.40 -28.19 -2.77
CA VAL A 7 -16.96 -29.39 -2.14
C VAL A 7 -15.85 -30.41 -2.05
N VAL A 8 -15.36 -30.62 -0.83
CA VAL A 8 -14.59 -31.80 -0.46
C VAL A 8 -15.59 -32.82 0.07
N VAL A 9 -15.69 -33.98 -0.59
CA VAL A 9 -16.31 -35.16 0.00
C VAL A 9 -15.37 -36.34 -0.24
N GLY A 10 -14.85 -36.88 0.87
CA GLY A 10 -14.19 -38.18 0.89
C GLY A 10 -15.20 -39.29 0.63
N GLY A 11 -14.79 -40.29 -0.15
CA GLY A 11 -15.59 -41.45 -0.52
C GLY A 11 -15.13 -41.96 -1.88
N THR A 12 -14.86 -43.26 -1.99
CA THR A 12 -14.13 -43.96 -3.07
C THR A 12 -14.81 -43.97 -4.45
N ALA A 13 -15.66 -43.00 -4.79
CA ALA A 13 -16.29 -42.90 -6.09
C ALA A 13 -16.50 -41.44 -6.51
N GLY A 14 -15.52 -40.84 -7.21
CA GLY A 14 -15.69 -39.48 -7.70
C GLY A 14 -14.55 -38.84 -8.51
N VAL A 15 -13.57 -39.58 -9.02
CA VAL A 15 -12.37 -39.00 -9.67
C VAL A 15 -12.48 -38.90 -11.20
N LYS A 16 -13.63 -39.19 -11.81
CA LYS A 16 -13.70 -39.26 -13.29
C LYS A 16 -13.80 -37.93 -14.04
N ASP A 17 -14.22 -36.83 -13.39
CA ASP A 17 -14.53 -35.58 -14.13
C ASP A 17 -13.53 -34.42 -13.94
N VAL A 18 -12.40 -34.61 -13.25
CA VAL A 18 -11.39 -33.56 -13.04
C VAL A 18 -10.39 -33.43 -14.23
N LEU A 19 -10.44 -34.32 -15.22
CA LEU A 19 -9.43 -34.41 -16.30
C LEU A 19 -9.87 -33.79 -17.64
N LEU A 20 -10.57 -32.65 -17.62
CA LEU A 20 -10.95 -31.94 -18.86
C LEU A 20 -10.08 -30.72 -19.21
N HIS A 21 -9.02 -30.43 -18.45
CA HIS A 21 -8.07 -29.37 -18.81
C HIS A 21 -6.81 -29.94 -19.47
N HIS A 22 -6.58 -29.62 -20.75
CA HIS A 22 -5.51 -30.17 -21.57
C HIS A 22 -4.09 -29.88 -21.05
N SER A 23 -3.93 -28.82 -20.25
CA SER A 23 -2.66 -28.42 -19.62
C SER A 23 -2.29 -29.25 -18.39
N LEU A 24 -3.27 -29.79 -17.65
CA LEU A 24 -3.02 -30.60 -16.46
C LEU A 24 -2.76 -32.06 -16.79
N ARG A 25 -3.23 -32.54 -17.94
CA ARG A 25 -3.04 -33.92 -18.40
C ARG A 25 -1.56 -34.24 -18.65
N ASN A 26 -0.80 -33.30 -19.20
CA ASN A 26 0.62 -33.49 -19.48
C ASN A 26 1.49 -33.41 -18.22
N THR A 27 1.11 -32.59 -17.24
CA THR A 27 1.85 -32.46 -15.97
C THR A 27 1.63 -33.67 -15.08
N VAL A 28 0.41 -34.20 -15.02
CA VAL A 28 0.08 -35.40 -14.22
C VAL A 28 0.58 -36.68 -14.89
N HIS A 29 0.52 -36.77 -16.23
CA HIS A 29 1.11 -37.90 -16.96
C HIS A 29 2.64 -37.86 -16.94
N GLY A 30 3.24 -36.66 -16.99
CA GLY A 30 4.67 -36.46 -16.80
C GLY A 30 5.15 -36.84 -15.40
N LEU A 31 4.38 -36.51 -14.36
CA LEU A 31 4.66 -36.99 -12.99
C LEU A 31 4.48 -38.50 -12.85
N TYR A 32 3.47 -39.09 -13.51
CA TYR A 32 3.21 -40.52 -13.46
C TYR A 32 4.32 -41.33 -14.15
N LEU A 33 4.81 -40.87 -15.30
CA LEU A 33 5.96 -41.48 -16.01
C LEU A 33 7.28 -41.25 -15.25
N ALA A 34 7.49 -40.06 -14.69
CA ALA A 34 8.68 -39.77 -13.88
C ALA A 34 8.74 -40.57 -12.57
N LEU A 35 7.60 -40.96 -12.01
CA LEU A 35 7.51 -41.84 -10.83
C LEU A 35 7.69 -43.32 -11.17
N HIS A 36 7.47 -43.73 -12.43
CA HIS A 36 7.56 -45.13 -12.87
C HIS A 36 8.91 -45.52 -13.49
N ASP A 37 9.68 -44.54 -13.99
CA ASP A 37 11.01 -44.75 -14.60
C ASP A 37 12.20 -44.54 -13.63
N LEU A 38 11.94 -44.29 -12.34
CA LEU A 38 12.99 -44.36 -11.34
C LEU A 38 13.44 -45.83 -11.20
N PRO A 39 14.72 -46.15 -11.42
CA PRO A 39 15.21 -47.50 -11.15
C PRO A 39 14.89 -47.82 -9.69
N LEU A 40 14.26 -48.98 -9.47
CA LEU A 40 14.08 -49.56 -8.14
C LEU A 40 15.45 -49.82 -7.53
N HIS A 41 16.09 -48.77 -7.03
CA HIS A 41 17.10 -48.91 -6.00
C HIS A 41 16.40 -49.65 -4.87
N THR A 42 16.95 -50.84 -4.57
CA THR A 42 16.75 -51.61 -3.35
C THR A 42 16.29 -50.70 -2.22
N PRO A 43 15.26 -51.07 -1.42
CA PRO A 43 14.75 -50.21 -0.37
C PRO A 43 15.90 -49.91 0.58
N GLN A 44 16.55 -48.76 0.40
CA GLN A 44 17.29 -48.15 1.47
C GLN A 44 16.25 -48.00 2.54
N ARG A 45 16.44 -48.75 3.61
CA ARG A 45 15.65 -48.71 4.82
C ARG A 45 15.67 -47.24 5.24
N TYR A 46 14.69 -46.46 4.78
CA TYR A 46 14.55 -45.08 5.20
C TYR A 46 14.54 -45.16 6.70
N ASP A 47 15.49 -44.46 7.31
CA ASP A 47 15.68 -44.52 8.74
C ASP A 47 14.48 -43.85 9.39
N ASN A 48 13.43 -44.65 9.57
CA ASN A 48 12.17 -44.26 10.17
C ASN A 48 12.38 -43.86 11.62
N SER A 49 13.58 -44.01 12.20
CA SER A 49 13.93 -43.45 13.50
C SER A 49 13.73 -41.93 13.49
N ARG A 50 14.19 -41.20 12.46
CA ARG A 50 14.01 -39.73 12.39
C ARG A 50 12.56 -39.32 12.24
N LEU A 51 11.79 -40.01 11.39
CA LEU A 51 10.35 -39.74 11.25
C LEU A 51 9.60 -40.09 12.53
N ARG A 52 9.93 -41.20 13.18
CA ARG A 52 9.37 -41.58 14.48
C ARG A 52 9.77 -40.59 15.56
N GLU A 53 11.01 -40.13 15.58
CA GLU A 53 11.53 -39.14 16.53
C GLU A 53 10.78 -37.80 16.38
N ILE A 54 10.59 -37.33 15.14
CA ILE A 54 9.78 -36.13 14.82
C ILE A 54 8.32 -36.32 15.26
N LEU A 55 7.72 -37.49 14.99
CA LEU A 55 6.35 -37.80 15.39
C LEU A 55 6.20 -37.92 16.92
N THR A 56 7.15 -38.55 17.61
CA THR A 56 7.17 -38.65 19.08
C THR A 56 7.43 -37.30 19.74
N GLN A 57 8.27 -36.44 19.17
CA GLN A 57 8.42 -35.06 19.65
C GLN A 57 7.11 -34.30 19.48
N GLN A 58 6.38 -34.48 18.37
CA GLN A 58 5.06 -33.87 18.20
C GLN A 58 4.03 -34.35 19.22
N GLU A 59 4.06 -35.62 19.62
CA GLU A 59 3.19 -36.15 20.68
C GLU A 59 3.53 -35.59 22.07
N GLN A 60 4.83 -35.39 22.37
CA GLN A 60 5.27 -34.84 23.65
C GLN A 60 4.77 -33.42 23.92
N PHE A 61 4.60 -32.59 22.88
CA PHE A 61 4.13 -31.20 23.00
C PHE A 61 2.63 -31.06 22.73
N HIS A 62 1.84 -32.13 22.83
CA HIS A 62 0.40 -32.02 22.72
C HIS A 62 -0.23 -31.26 23.90
N ASN A 63 0.36 -31.40 25.09
CA ASN A 63 -0.07 -30.79 26.34
C ASN A 63 1.16 -30.41 27.17
N PHE A 64 1.25 -29.15 27.59
CA PHE A 64 2.38 -28.61 28.35
C PHE A 64 2.14 -28.66 29.86
N MET A 65 1.07 -29.29 30.32
CA MET A 65 0.80 -29.57 31.73
C MET A 65 0.81 -28.32 32.62
N GLY A 66 0.36 -27.18 32.10
CA GLY A 66 0.32 -25.90 32.81
C GLY A 66 1.65 -25.16 32.87
N HIS A 67 2.66 -25.57 32.08
CA HIS A 67 3.97 -24.92 32.05
C HIS A 67 3.85 -23.40 31.84
N LYS A 68 4.68 -22.63 32.55
CA LYS A 68 4.70 -21.17 32.50
C LYS A 68 5.80 -20.70 31.58
N MET A 69 5.43 -20.18 30.41
CA MET A 69 6.35 -19.64 29.40
C MET A 69 6.62 -18.16 29.62
N GLN A 70 7.88 -17.75 29.47
CA GLN A 70 8.29 -16.35 29.52
C GLN A 70 8.10 -15.69 28.15
N PHE A 71 7.29 -14.64 28.11
CA PHE A 71 6.97 -13.89 26.90
C PHE A 71 7.42 -12.43 27.03
N SER A 72 8.31 -11.96 26.14
CA SER A 72 8.66 -10.53 26.09
C SER A 72 7.99 -9.83 24.92
N THR A 73 7.54 -8.60 25.12
CA THR A 73 6.85 -7.84 24.10
C THR A 73 7.14 -6.35 24.12
N VAL A 74 6.69 -5.65 23.09
CA VAL A 74 6.67 -4.20 22.95
C VAL A 74 5.29 -3.75 22.45
N PRO A 75 4.85 -2.51 22.73
CA PRO A 75 3.51 -2.08 22.36
C PRO A 75 3.49 -1.79 20.85
N TYR A 76 2.60 -2.46 20.12
CA TYR A 76 2.48 -2.32 18.67
C TYR A 76 1.09 -2.76 18.20
N PHE A 77 0.11 -1.85 18.28
CA PHE A 77 -1.26 -2.10 17.86
C PHE A 77 -1.36 -2.28 16.33
N PRO A 78 -2.20 -3.19 15.78
CA PRO A 78 -3.20 -4.03 16.44
C PRO A 78 -2.68 -5.35 17.03
N TYR A 79 -1.38 -5.61 16.93
CA TYR A 79 -0.80 -6.89 17.30
C TYR A 79 -0.70 -7.06 18.81
N MET A 80 -0.06 -6.10 19.49
CA MET A 80 0.06 -6.11 20.94
C MET A 80 -0.32 -4.77 21.57
N ASP A 81 -1.22 -4.82 22.55
CA ASP A 81 -1.57 -3.70 23.42
C ASP A 81 -1.69 -4.18 24.87
N TYR A 82 -1.27 -3.38 25.84
CA TYR A 82 -1.22 -3.78 27.26
C TYR A 82 -1.20 -2.60 28.22
N THR A 83 -1.49 -2.89 29.48
CA THR A 83 -1.25 -2.00 30.63
C THR A 83 -0.07 -2.50 31.46
N ARG A 84 0.75 -1.55 31.90
CA ARG A 84 1.89 -1.81 32.77
C ARG A 84 1.44 -1.87 34.23
N HIS A 85 1.96 -2.83 35.00
CA HIS A 85 1.69 -2.91 36.45
C HIS A 85 2.50 -1.89 37.24
N SER A 86 3.71 -1.59 36.77
CA SER A 86 4.62 -0.59 37.36
C SER A 86 5.27 0.25 36.24
N GLU A 87 5.87 1.39 36.59
CA GLU A 87 6.68 2.17 35.65
C GLU A 87 8.09 1.60 35.44
N GLU A 88 8.48 0.61 36.25
CA GLU A 88 9.79 -0.03 36.18
C GLU A 88 10.03 -0.77 34.83
N PRO A 89 11.24 -0.67 34.25
CA PRO A 89 11.60 -1.44 33.07
C PRO A 89 11.51 -2.94 33.32
N GLY A 90 10.97 -3.71 32.36
CA GLY A 90 10.85 -5.17 32.51
C GLY A 90 9.67 -5.63 33.36
N THR A 91 8.75 -4.72 33.72
CA THR A 91 7.55 -5.03 34.50
C THR A 91 6.66 -6.06 33.78
N ILE A 92 5.90 -6.79 34.59
CA ILE A 92 4.83 -7.67 34.10
C ILE A 92 3.70 -6.78 33.57
N VAL A 93 3.12 -7.20 32.45
CA VAL A 93 2.06 -6.45 31.78
C VAL A 93 0.78 -7.26 31.70
N THR A 94 -0.36 -6.57 31.82
CA THR A 94 -1.67 -7.16 31.53
C THR A 94 -2.05 -6.80 30.11
N VAL A 95 -2.20 -7.80 29.26
CA VAL A 95 -2.57 -7.61 27.86
C VAL A 95 -4.00 -7.11 27.76
N LYS A 96 -4.22 -6.11 26.90
CA LYS A 96 -5.55 -5.66 26.47
C LYS A 96 -6.00 -6.49 25.26
N ASP A 97 -7.25 -6.32 24.85
CA ASP A 97 -7.72 -6.98 23.62
C ASP A 97 -6.88 -6.52 22.43
N SER A 98 -6.21 -7.49 21.81
CA SER A 98 -5.24 -7.35 20.73
C SER A 98 -5.08 -8.70 20.05
N LEU A 99 -4.47 -8.74 18.85
CA LEU A 99 -4.35 -10.00 18.11
C LEU A 99 -3.55 -11.03 18.91
N ASP A 100 -2.45 -10.60 19.51
CA ASP A 100 -1.59 -11.46 20.32
C ASP A 100 -2.29 -11.92 21.60
N ALA A 101 -3.12 -11.09 22.24
CA ALA A 101 -3.91 -11.52 23.38
C ALA A 101 -4.83 -12.71 23.03
N ARG A 102 -5.46 -12.66 21.85
CA ARG A 102 -6.35 -13.72 21.35
C ARG A 102 -5.57 -14.97 20.92
N LEU A 103 -4.38 -14.80 20.35
CA LEU A 103 -3.47 -15.92 20.06
C LEU A 103 -2.96 -16.58 21.35
N LEU A 104 -2.52 -15.78 22.32
CA LEU A 104 -2.05 -16.24 23.62
C LEU A 104 -3.14 -17.01 24.36
N SER A 105 -4.38 -16.51 24.38
CA SER A 105 -5.50 -17.22 25.01
C SER A 105 -5.81 -18.53 24.29
N THR A 106 -5.82 -18.52 22.95
CA THR A 106 -6.03 -19.72 22.13
C THR A 106 -4.97 -20.79 22.39
N PHE A 107 -3.68 -20.40 22.42
CA PHE A 107 -2.60 -21.34 22.73
C PHE A 107 -2.64 -21.81 24.16
N SER A 108 -2.95 -20.93 25.12
CA SER A 108 -3.11 -21.32 26.54
C SER A 108 -4.16 -22.42 26.68
N THR A 109 -5.31 -22.28 26.02
CA THR A 109 -6.39 -23.29 26.08
C THR A 109 -6.05 -24.57 25.30
N LYS A 110 -5.47 -24.45 24.10
CA LYS A 110 -5.21 -25.61 23.22
C LYS A 110 -4.00 -26.45 23.66
N LEU A 111 -3.01 -25.82 24.27
CA LEU A 111 -1.76 -26.44 24.67
C LEU A 111 -1.62 -26.59 26.19
N ASN A 112 -2.56 -26.05 26.97
CA ASN A 112 -2.50 -26.02 28.44
C ASN A 112 -1.18 -25.41 28.94
N ILE A 113 -0.95 -24.16 28.53
CA ILE A 113 0.22 -23.32 28.85
C ILE A 113 -0.25 -22.06 29.58
N SER A 114 0.57 -21.53 30.48
CA SER A 114 0.41 -20.18 31.02
C SER A 114 1.53 -19.27 30.53
N PHE A 115 1.25 -17.98 30.30
CA PHE A 115 2.25 -17.01 29.85
C PHE A 115 2.53 -15.97 30.93
N GLU A 116 3.80 -15.73 31.21
CA GLU A 116 4.26 -14.56 31.95
C GLU A 116 4.73 -13.50 30.96
N ILE A 117 3.99 -12.41 30.86
CA ILE A 117 4.20 -11.42 29.80
C ILE A 117 4.89 -10.21 30.42
N ARG A 118 6.05 -9.85 29.87
CA ARG A 118 6.89 -8.74 30.34
C ARG A 118 7.16 -7.76 29.22
N GLU A 119 7.13 -6.47 29.54
CA GLU A 119 7.60 -5.43 28.61
C GLU A 119 9.12 -5.54 28.45
N GLN A 120 9.63 -5.41 27.22
CA GLN A 120 11.07 -5.34 27.02
C GLN A 120 11.63 -4.03 27.63
N PRO A 121 12.65 -4.08 28.50
CA PRO A 121 13.12 -2.91 29.27
C PRO A 121 13.49 -1.67 28.43
N GLU A 122 14.06 -1.86 27.24
CA GLU A 122 14.52 -0.78 26.34
C GLU A 122 13.47 -0.42 25.27
N ARG A 123 12.30 -1.08 25.27
CA ARG A 123 11.29 -1.07 24.20
C ARG A 123 11.90 -1.19 22.80
N SER A 124 12.81 -2.14 22.64
CA SER A 124 13.56 -2.38 21.42
C SER A 124 13.37 -3.82 20.95
N TRP A 125 13.06 -3.99 19.67
CA TRP A 125 13.04 -5.31 19.04
C TRP A 125 14.42 -5.97 19.01
N GLY A 126 15.48 -5.17 18.83
CA GLY A 126 16.85 -5.65 18.78
C GLY A 126 17.58 -5.35 17.49
N LEU A 127 18.83 -4.91 17.62
CA LEU A 127 19.78 -4.66 16.55
C LEU A 127 20.97 -5.61 16.70
N GLN A 128 21.51 -6.06 15.56
CA GLN A 128 22.74 -6.86 15.57
C GLN A 128 23.96 -5.95 15.66
N LYS A 129 24.85 -6.26 16.60
CA LYS A 129 26.19 -5.68 16.70
C LYS A 129 27.19 -6.80 16.99
N ASP A 130 28.15 -6.99 16.10
CA ASP A 130 29.23 -7.98 16.25
C ASP A 130 28.74 -9.41 16.57
N GLY A 131 27.66 -9.84 15.91
CA GLY A 131 27.07 -11.18 16.11
C GLY A 131 26.16 -11.32 17.34
N ARG A 132 26.11 -10.32 18.23
CA ARG A 132 25.20 -10.27 19.37
C ARG A 132 23.99 -9.38 19.06
N PHE A 133 22.82 -9.78 19.54
CA PHE A 133 21.61 -8.97 19.42
C PHE A 133 21.29 -8.26 20.73
N SER A 134 20.83 -7.02 20.64
CA SER A 134 20.15 -6.30 21.72
C SER A 134 18.64 -6.55 21.69
N GLY A 135 17.86 -5.92 22.58
CA GLY A 135 16.40 -5.99 22.55
C GLY A 135 15.82 -7.39 22.76
N MET A 136 14.58 -7.60 22.29
CA MET A 136 13.88 -8.89 22.39
C MET A 136 14.63 -10.04 21.69
N VAL A 137 15.23 -9.79 20.52
CA VAL A 137 16.05 -10.82 19.84
C VAL A 137 17.23 -11.25 20.70
N GLY A 138 17.86 -10.30 21.39
CA GLY A 138 18.93 -10.59 22.34
C GLY A 138 18.49 -11.42 23.53
N GLN A 139 17.29 -11.16 24.07
CA GLN A 139 16.72 -11.94 25.17
C GLN A 139 16.45 -13.39 24.75
N LEU A 140 15.93 -13.61 23.53
CA LEU A 140 15.81 -14.96 22.96
C LEU A 140 17.18 -15.63 22.77
N GLN A 141 18.17 -14.90 22.26
CA GLN A 141 19.53 -15.42 22.03
C GLN A 141 20.23 -15.82 23.35
N ARG A 142 19.94 -15.12 24.45
CA ARG A 142 20.49 -15.40 25.79
C ARG A 142 19.63 -16.34 26.63
N GLU A 143 18.57 -16.90 26.05
CA GLU A 143 17.63 -17.81 26.72
C GLU A 143 16.94 -17.21 27.96
N GLU A 144 16.77 -15.89 27.99
CA GLU A 144 16.06 -15.18 29.07
C GLU A 144 14.55 -15.29 28.92
N ILE A 145 14.08 -15.58 27.71
CA ILE A 145 12.66 -15.75 27.36
C ILE A 145 12.45 -16.95 26.43
N ASP A 146 11.25 -17.52 26.48
CA ASP A 146 10.88 -18.66 25.64
C ASP A 146 10.31 -18.22 24.30
N VAL A 147 9.52 -17.14 24.33
CA VAL A 147 8.81 -16.58 23.18
C VAL A 147 8.93 -15.07 23.18
N SER A 148 9.10 -14.47 22.00
CA SER A 148 8.97 -13.02 21.83
C SER A 148 7.67 -12.68 21.12
N GLY A 149 7.14 -11.50 21.43
CA GLY A 149 6.05 -10.88 20.70
C GLY A 149 6.40 -10.48 19.26
N PRO A 150 5.52 -9.70 18.63
CA PRO A 150 5.52 -9.47 17.19
C PRO A 150 6.75 -8.67 16.78
N MET A 151 7.51 -9.22 15.84
CA MET A 151 8.65 -8.53 15.25
C MET A 151 8.82 -8.84 13.76
N ALA A 152 9.41 -7.92 13.02
CA ALA A 152 9.71 -8.11 11.61
C ALA A 152 10.75 -9.23 11.39
N THR A 153 10.46 -10.08 10.40
CA THR A 153 11.32 -11.21 9.99
C THR A 153 12.50 -10.72 9.14
N LEU A 154 13.68 -10.56 9.75
CA LEU A 154 14.89 -10.12 9.03
C LEU A 154 15.84 -11.30 8.80
N ALA A 155 16.58 -11.27 7.68
CA ALA A 155 17.56 -12.30 7.33
C ALA A 155 18.60 -12.56 8.44
N GLU A 156 19.03 -11.50 9.14
CA GLU A 156 19.96 -11.61 10.27
C GLU A 156 19.33 -12.33 11.48
N ARG A 157 18.02 -12.14 11.70
CA ARG A 157 17.29 -12.73 12.82
C ARG A 157 16.98 -14.21 12.56
N ILE A 158 16.63 -14.59 11.33
CA ILE A 158 16.37 -16.00 10.95
C ILE A 158 17.58 -16.90 11.28
N ARG A 159 18.79 -16.34 11.33
CA ARG A 159 20.00 -17.10 11.68
C ARG A 159 20.04 -17.51 13.16
N VAL A 160 19.38 -16.80 14.06
CA VAL A 160 19.48 -16.97 15.53
C VAL A 160 18.16 -17.37 16.21
N MET A 161 17.04 -17.35 15.48
CA MET A 161 15.71 -17.66 16.01
C MET A 161 14.78 -18.19 14.92
N GLU A 162 13.72 -18.88 15.34
CA GLU A 162 12.62 -19.33 14.48
C GLU A 162 11.47 -18.32 14.49
N PHE A 163 10.83 -18.13 13.34
CA PHE A 163 9.71 -17.19 13.19
C PHE A 163 8.40 -17.93 13.02
N LEU A 164 7.41 -17.55 13.81
CA LEU A 164 6.03 -17.94 13.65
C LEU A 164 5.30 -16.83 12.90
N SER A 165 5.20 -16.97 11.56
CA SER A 165 4.42 -16.06 10.73
C SER A 165 2.95 -16.24 11.04
N ALA A 166 2.33 -15.21 11.61
CA ALA A 166 0.92 -15.21 12.02
C ALA A 166 0.23 -13.89 11.61
N TYR A 167 0.83 -13.09 10.73
CA TYR A 167 0.48 -11.69 10.54
C TYR A 167 0.40 -11.30 9.07
N LYS A 168 -0.48 -10.35 8.78
CA LYS A 168 -0.50 -9.70 7.47
C LYS A 168 0.80 -8.93 7.26
N VAL A 169 1.33 -9.03 6.05
CA VAL A 169 2.47 -8.23 5.60
C VAL A 169 2.08 -6.75 5.66
N ASP A 170 2.98 -5.93 6.20
CA ASP A 170 2.81 -4.48 6.26
C ASP A 170 3.91 -3.78 5.45
N VAL A 171 3.63 -2.57 5.02
CA VAL A 171 4.53 -1.79 4.17
C VAL A 171 4.63 -0.36 4.68
N MET A 172 5.84 0.18 4.61
CA MET A 172 6.02 1.61 4.78
C MET A 172 5.43 2.32 3.56
N SER A 173 4.59 3.32 3.79
CA SER A 173 3.85 4.05 2.76
C SER A 173 4.07 5.55 2.90
N ILE A 174 3.91 6.29 1.81
CA ILE A 174 3.90 7.76 1.81
C ILE A 174 2.47 8.22 2.04
N VAL A 175 2.29 9.14 2.97
CA VAL A 175 1.02 9.78 3.26
C VAL A 175 1.11 11.23 2.82
N SER A 176 0.23 11.63 1.91
CA SER A 176 0.14 12.99 1.38
C SER A 176 -1.30 13.49 1.41
N LEU A 177 -1.53 14.74 1.01
CA LEU A 177 -2.88 15.18 0.68
C LEU A 177 -3.41 14.44 -0.56
N LYS A 178 -4.73 14.30 -0.62
CA LYS A 178 -5.40 13.80 -1.83
C LYS A 178 -5.12 14.72 -3.02
N PRO A 179 -4.86 14.12 -4.19
CA PRO A 179 -4.82 14.82 -5.46
C PRO A 179 -5.95 15.83 -5.64
N THR A 180 -5.58 17.08 -5.82
CA THR A 180 -6.51 18.15 -6.19
C THR A 180 -6.75 18.15 -7.69
N PRO A 181 -7.95 18.55 -8.16
CA PRO A 181 -8.19 18.72 -9.58
C PRO A 181 -7.25 19.79 -10.13
N LEU A 182 -6.67 19.51 -11.29
CA LEU A 182 -5.77 20.44 -11.97
C LEU A 182 -6.54 21.71 -12.39
N PRO A 183 -5.89 22.88 -12.46
CA PRO A 183 -6.55 24.14 -12.75
C PRO A 183 -7.36 24.08 -14.06
N GLN A 184 -8.63 24.49 -13.99
CA GLN A 184 -9.60 24.32 -15.07
C GLN A 184 -9.35 25.24 -16.26
N HIS A 185 -8.73 26.41 -16.06
CA HIS A 185 -8.44 27.34 -17.17
C HIS A 185 -7.45 26.76 -18.20
N LEU A 186 -6.55 25.86 -17.79
CA LEU A 186 -5.64 25.15 -18.71
C LEU A 186 -6.27 23.92 -19.36
N SER A 187 -7.52 23.57 -19.03
CA SER A 187 -8.18 22.38 -19.57
C SER A 187 -8.36 22.42 -21.09
N LEU A 188 -8.40 23.61 -21.70
CA LEU A 188 -8.55 23.79 -23.14
C LEU A 188 -7.31 23.39 -23.95
N ILE A 189 -6.10 23.51 -23.37
CA ILE A 189 -4.84 23.25 -24.08
C ILE A 189 -4.33 21.82 -23.81
N ARG A 190 -4.72 21.21 -22.69
CA ARG A 190 -4.34 19.85 -22.29
C ARG A 190 -4.69 18.70 -23.24
N PRO A 191 -5.74 18.77 -24.09
CA PRO A 191 -6.11 17.63 -24.93
C PRO A 191 -4.98 17.13 -25.84
N PHE A 192 -4.06 18.01 -26.21
CA PHE A 192 -2.86 17.69 -26.98
C PHE A 192 -1.59 17.99 -26.19
N ALA A 193 -0.61 17.08 -26.30
CA ALA A 193 0.73 17.29 -25.78
C ALA A 193 1.44 18.43 -26.54
N GLY A 194 2.43 19.06 -25.91
CA GLY A 194 3.19 20.16 -26.53
C GLY A 194 3.84 19.78 -27.87
N GLU A 195 4.31 18.54 -27.98
CA GLU A 195 4.86 17.99 -29.22
C GLU A 195 3.84 17.94 -30.36
N LEU A 196 2.59 17.57 -30.05
CA LEU A 196 1.51 17.51 -31.03
C LEU A 196 1.05 18.92 -31.44
N TRP A 197 1.03 19.86 -30.49
CA TRP A 197 0.80 21.28 -30.81
C TRP A 197 1.86 21.83 -31.77
N LEU A 198 3.14 21.53 -31.51
CA LEU A 198 4.23 21.94 -32.39
C LEU A 198 4.11 21.28 -33.76
N ALA A 199 3.86 19.97 -33.81
CA ALA A 199 3.65 19.24 -35.07
C ALA A 199 2.47 19.81 -35.86
N LEU A 200 1.38 20.20 -35.20
CA LEU A 200 0.23 20.85 -35.82
C LEU A 200 0.65 22.20 -36.44
N LEU A 201 1.33 23.07 -35.71
CA LEU A 201 1.82 24.36 -36.22
C LEU A 201 2.72 24.19 -37.44
N VAL A 202 3.67 23.26 -37.37
CA VAL A 202 4.59 22.96 -38.48
C VAL A 202 3.82 22.39 -39.68
N SER A 203 2.85 21.51 -39.45
CA SER A 203 2.07 20.89 -40.53
C SER A 203 1.23 21.91 -41.31
N VAL A 204 0.57 22.86 -40.63
CA VAL A 204 -0.22 23.92 -41.29
C VAL A 204 0.69 24.84 -42.10
N PHE A 205 1.84 25.21 -41.54
CA PHE A 205 2.82 26.04 -42.24
C PHE A 205 3.37 25.35 -43.49
N ALA A 206 3.82 24.10 -43.35
CA ALA A 206 4.33 23.29 -44.46
C ALA A 206 3.25 23.07 -45.54
N TRP A 207 2.01 22.85 -45.13
CA TRP A 207 0.89 22.71 -46.05
C TRP A 207 0.62 24.00 -46.84
N GLY A 208 0.58 25.16 -46.16
CA GLY A 208 0.37 26.44 -46.84
C GLY A 208 1.51 26.79 -47.82
N VAL A 209 2.77 26.51 -47.45
CA VAL A 209 3.93 26.69 -48.33
C VAL A 209 3.87 25.75 -49.53
N THR A 210 3.52 24.48 -49.33
CA THR A 210 3.40 23.51 -50.44
C THR A 210 2.26 23.86 -51.39
N LEU A 211 1.12 24.33 -50.88
CA LEU A 211 0.05 24.85 -51.73
C LEU A 211 0.51 26.06 -52.53
N TRP A 212 1.19 27.02 -51.89
CA TRP A 212 1.74 28.20 -52.58
C TRP A 212 2.71 27.81 -53.70
N MET A 213 3.69 26.95 -53.40
CA MET A 213 4.67 26.45 -54.39
C MET A 213 3.99 25.75 -55.57
N LEU A 214 2.95 24.94 -55.30
CA LEU A 214 2.21 24.22 -56.34
C LEU A 214 1.43 25.17 -57.26
N GLN A 215 0.84 26.23 -56.70
CA GLN A 215 0.13 27.24 -57.49
C GLN A 215 1.10 28.12 -58.28
N GLU A 216 2.22 28.54 -57.69
CA GLU A 216 3.22 29.37 -58.37
C GLU A 216 3.87 28.61 -59.53
N ALA A 217 4.22 27.34 -59.32
CA ALA A 217 4.75 26.46 -60.37
C ALA A 217 3.75 26.28 -61.52
N TRP A 218 2.45 26.18 -61.20
CA TRP A 218 1.42 26.11 -62.24
C TRP A 218 1.25 27.42 -63.00
N CYS A 219 1.30 28.57 -62.32
CA CYS A 219 1.21 29.87 -62.94
C CYS A 219 2.36 30.13 -63.92
N TRP A 220 3.56 29.67 -63.57
CA TRP A 220 4.71 29.70 -64.47
C TRP A 220 4.48 28.91 -65.76
N VAL A 221 3.75 27.79 -65.70
CA VAL A 221 3.46 26.92 -66.86
C VAL A 221 2.25 27.38 -67.67
N SER A 222 1.20 27.87 -67.00
CA SER A 222 -0.11 28.17 -67.61
C SER A 222 -0.32 29.65 -67.96
N GLY A 223 0.55 30.55 -67.50
CA GLY A 223 0.40 31.99 -67.67
C GLY A 223 -0.74 32.61 -66.84
N GLY A 224 -1.29 31.88 -65.86
CA GLY A 224 -2.37 32.34 -64.99
C GLY A 224 -1.90 33.17 -63.78
N SER A 225 -2.86 33.69 -63.01
CA SER A 225 -2.58 34.44 -61.77
C SER A 225 -2.32 33.52 -60.57
N GLY A 226 -1.17 33.68 -59.91
CA GLY A 226 -0.78 32.92 -58.72
C GLY A 226 -1.57 33.26 -57.47
N VAL A 227 -1.56 32.33 -56.51
CA VAL A 227 -2.11 32.56 -55.17
C VAL A 227 -1.02 33.19 -54.31
N LYS A 228 -1.35 34.25 -53.58
CA LYS A 228 -0.39 34.86 -52.64
C LYS A 228 -0.14 33.92 -51.43
N ILE A 229 1.08 33.93 -50.91
CA ILE A 229 1.49 33.06 -49.79
C ILE A 229 0.67 33.30 -48.52
N ASP A 230 0.28 34.55 -48.24
CA ASP A 230 -0.57 34.91 -47.11
C ASP A 230 -1.94 34.23 -47.18
N THR A 231 -2.53 34.20 -48.38
CA THR A 231 -3.83 33.62 -48.67
C THR A 231 -3.77 32.10 -48.56
N ALA A 232 -2.69 31.47 -49.04
CA ALA A 232 -2.48 30.04 -48.92
C ALA A 232 -2.29 29.58 -47.46
N LEU A 233 -1.52 30.33 -46.67
CA LEU A 233 -1.32 30.06 -45.24
C LEU A 233 -2.61 30.29 -44.43
N LEU A 234 -3.33 31.39 -44.68
CA LEU A 234 -4.61 31.68 -44.03
C LEU A 234 -5.68 30.66 -44.41
N TYR A 235 -5.66 30.13 -45.64
CA TYR A 235 -6.57 29.06 -46.02
C TYR A 235 -6.30 27.78 -45.22
N GLY A 236 -5.03 27.40 -45.04
CA GLY A 236 -4.65 26.24 -44.22
C GLY A 236 -5.13 26.36 -42.77
N TRP A 237 -4.95 27.55 -42.19
CA TRP A 237 -5.40 27.87 -40.83
C TRP A 237 -6.93 27.91 -40.72
N GLY A 238 -7.60 28.55 -41.68
CA GLY A 238 -9.05 28.66 -41.73
C GLY A 238 -9.72 27.29 -41.88
N ALA A 239 -9.18 26.41 -42.74
CA ALA A 239 -9.67 25.05 -42.89
C ALA A 239 -9.55 24.24 -41.58
N LEU A 240 -8.46 24.40 -40.83
CA LEU A 240 -8.29 23.77 -39.52
C LEU A 240 -9.29 24.29 -38.47
N LEU A 241 -9.61 25.59 -38.52
CA LEU A 241 -10.62 26.21 -37.65
C LEU A 241 -12.07 26.00 -38.13
N GLU A 242 -12.28 25.21 -39.18
CA GLU A 242 -13.58 24.99 -39.83
C GLU A 242 -14.23 26.29 -40.36
N GLN A 243 -13.41 27.32 -40.60
CA GLN A 243 -13.77 28.60 -41.19
C GLN A 243 -12.79 28.97 -42.32
N PRO A 244 -12.74 28.18 -43.41
CA PRO A 244 -11.88 28.51 -44.54
C PRO A 244 -12.31 29.83 -45.18
N PRO A 245 -11.37 30.70 -45.58
CA PRO A 245 -11.66 31.86 -46.41
C PRO A 245 -12.17 31.41 -47.80
N PRO A 246 -12.73 32.33 -48.62
CA PRO A 246 -13.20 32.00 -49.97
C PRO A 246 -12.14 31.23 -50.76
N GLU A 247 -12.59 30.19 -51.46
CA GLU A 247 -11.69 29.28 -52.16
C GLU A 247 -10.84 30.03 -53.20
N PRO A 248 -9.50 29.96 -53.11
CA PRO A 248 -8.66 30.50 -54.16
C PRO A 248 -8.86 29.71 -55.46
N SER A 249 -8.62 30.33 -56.62
CA SER A 249 -8.63 29.63 -57.90
C SER A 249 -7.50 28.60 -57.95
N ILE A 250 -7.82 27.33 -57.71
CA ILE A 250 -6.86 26.23 -57.60
C ILE A 250 -7.05 25.19 -58.70
N ASN A 251 -5.93 24.67 -59.21
CA ASN A 251 -5.90 23.59 -60.20
C ASN A 251 -6.24 22.23 -59.57
N ILE A 252 -6.47 21.22 -60.42
CA ILE A 252 -6.85 19.86 -59.99
C ILE A 252 -5.86 19.28 -58.96
N SER A 253 -4.55 19.47 -59.14
CA SER A 253 -3.53 19.03 -58.17
C SER A 253 -3.66 19.74 -56.82
N GLY A 254 -3.97 21.03 -56.82
CA GLY A 254 -4.27 21.81 -55.62
C GLY A 254 -5.56 21.37 -54.95
N GLN A 255 -6.59 21.01 -55.72
CA GLN A 255 -7.85 20.47 -55.19
C GLN A 255 -7.64 19.14 -54.47
N VAL A 256 -6.80 18.24 -55.02
CA VAL A 256 -6.44 16.97 -54.34
C VAL A 256 -5.68 17.24 -53.04
N LEU A 257 -4.74 18.20 -53.04
CA LEU A 257 -3.99 18.59 -51.85
C LEU A 257 -4.90 19.19 -50.76
N VAL A 258 -5.86 20.04 -51.15
CA VAL A 258 -6.90 20.58 -50.27
C VAL A 258 -7.80 19.46 -49.74
N GLY A 259 -8.23 18.52 -50.60
CA GLY A 259 -9.05 17.39 -50.19
C GLY A 259 -8.40 16.56 -49.08
N TRP A 260 -7.10 16.24 -49.21
CA TRP A 260 -6.35 15.54 -48.16
C TRP A 260 -6.17 16.37 -46.90
N TRP A 261 -5.98 17.68 -47.03
CA TRP A 261 -5.92 18.60 -45.89
C TRP A 261 -7.23 18.63 -45.13
N LEU A 262 -8.37 18.67 -45.81
CA LEU A 262 -9.69 18.64 -45.17
C LEU A 262 -9.91 17.34 -44.39
N VAL A 263 -9.45 16.19 -44.91
CA VAL A 263 -9.47 14.92 -44.15
C VAL A 263 -8.58 15.00 -42.92
N PHE A 264 -7.38 15.57 -43.04
CA PHE A 264 -6.49 15.79 -41.90
C PHE A 264 -7.13 16.72 -40.84
N CYS A 265 -7.68 17.86 -41.26
CA CYS A 265 -8.39 18.78 -40.38
C CYS A 265 -9.55 18.08 -39.67
N LEU A 266 -10.36 17.30 -40.39
CA LEU A 266 -11.46 16.52 -39.80
C LEU A 266 -10.96 15.58 -38.71
N VAL A 267 -9.89 14.84 -38.94
CA VAL A 267 -9.31 13.90 -37.96
C VAL A 267 -8.80 14.65 -36.72
N ILE A 268 -8.07 15.75 -36.91
CA ILE A 268 -7.52 16.53 -35.80
C ILE A 268 -8.61 17.24 -34.99
N THR A 269 -9.58 17.90 -35.63
CA THR A 269 -10.64 18.62 -34.92
C THR A 269 -11.57 17.68 -34.17
N THR A 270 -11.93 16.54 -34.77
CA THR A 270 -12.74 15.51 -34.09
C THR A 270 -11.99 14.90 -32.91
N GLY A 271 -10.71 14.55 -33.07
CA GLY A 271 -9.87 14.04 -31.98
C GLY A 271 -9.66 15.05 -30.84
N PHE A 272 -9.46 16.32 -31.18
CA PHE A 272 -9.37 17.41 -30.20
C PHE A 272 -10.67 17.55 -29.42
N ARG A 273 -11.82 17.61 -30.11
CA ARG A 273 -13.16 17.70 -29.50
C ARG A 273 -13.43 16.53 -28.56
N SER A 274 -13.15 15.29 -28.99
CA SER A 274 -13.37 14.11 -28.16
C SER A 274 -12.47 14.10 -26.92
N SER A 275 -11.19 14.45 -27.08
CA SER A 275 -10.25 14.52 -25.96
C SER A 275 -10.61 15.65 -24.99
N LEU A 276 -11.07 16.80 -25.50
CA LEU A 276 -11.55 17.90 -24.68
C LEU A 276 -12.78 17.50 -23.86
N ILE A 277 -13.77 16.84 -24.47
CA ILE A 277 -14.94 16.32 -23.75
C ILE A 277 -14.51 15.32 -22.66
N ALA A 278 -13.55 14.44 -22.95
CA ALA A 278 -13.03 13.50 -21.96
C ALA A 278 -12.36 14.21 -20.76
N HIS A 279 -11.57 15.26 -21.00
CA HIS A 279 -10.93 16.05 -19.94
C HIS A 279 -11.91 16.89 -19.12
N LEU A 280 -13.01 17.35 -19.72
CA LEU A 280 -14.06 18.11 -19.04
C LEU A 280 -14.97 17.21 -18.20
N THR A 281 -15.21 15.97 -18.65
CA THR A 281 -16.00 14.98 -17.92
C THR A 281 -15.21 14.35 -16.78
N VAL A 282 -13.94 14.01 -17.00
CA VAL A 282 -13.03 13.48 -15.97
C VAL A 282 -11.88 14.46 -15.78
N GLN A 283 -12.01 15.29 -14.73
CA GLN A 283 -10.95 16.23 -14.39
C GLN A 283 -9.67 15.48 -14.01
N GLY A 284 -8.59 15.76 -14.74
CA GLY A 284 -7.25 15.32 -14.37
C GLY A 284 -6.90 15.84 -12.97
N LYS A 285 -6.31 14.97 -12.14
CA LYS A 285 -5.87 15.31 -10.79
C LYS A 285 -4.35 15.36 -10.75
N SER A 286 -3.79 16.12 -9.81
CA SER A 286 -2.35 16.09 -9.57
C SER A 286 -1.90 14.68 -9.20
N GLN A 287 -0.73 14.24 -9.65
CA GLN A 287 -0.23 12.94 -9.22
C GLN A 287 0.24 13.05 -7.76
N PRO A 288 -0.17 12.15 -6.86
CA PRO A 288 0.41 12.08 -5.52
C PRO A 288 1.81 11.41 -5.59
N PRO A 289 2.68 11.60 -4.60
CA PRO A 289 3.95 10.89 -4.55
C PRO A 289 3.72 9.39 -4.28
N GLU A 290 4.30 8.52 -5.10
CA GLU A 290 4.27 7.07 -4.88
C GLU A 290 5.63 6.54 -4.41
N ASN A 291 6.72 7.13 -4.92
CA ASN A 291 8.08 6.66 -4.69
C ASN A 291 8.96 7.74 -4.06
N PHE A 292 10.16 7.36 -3.60
CA PHE A 292 11.17 8.32 -3.10
C PHE A 292 11.64 9.30 -4.17
N GLU A 293 11.71 8.87 -5.43
CA GLU A 293 12.03 9.73 -6.57
C GLU A 293 11.00 10.85 -6.74
N ASP A 294 9.71 10.51 -6.64
CA ASP A 294 8.62 11.50 -6.74
C ASP A 294 8.63 12.51 -5.60
N LEU A 295 9.12 12.11 -4.42
CA LEU A 295 9.29 12.99 -3.27
C LEU A 295 10.44 13.97 -3.50
N LEU A 296 11.60 13.49 -3.99
CA LEU A 296 12.75 14.35 -4.27
C LEU A 296 12.54 15.27 -5.47
N ALA A 297 11.76 14.84 -6.47
CA ALA A 297 11.45 15.64 -7.64
C ALA A 297 10.58 16.87 -7.31
N ARG A 298 9.94 16.91 -6.13
CA ARG A 298 9.08 18.02 -5.70
C ARG A 298 9.89 19.06 -4.95
N ASN A 299 10.04 20.22 -5.57
CA ASN A 299 10.66 21.37 -4.93
C ASN A 299 9.86 21.83 -3.70
N ASN A 300 10.55 22.23 -2.63
CA ASN A 300 10.01 22.74 -1.36
C ASN A 300 9.16 21.77 -0.53
N TRP A 301 9.10 20.49 -0.90
CA TRP A 301 8.41 19.49 -0.09
C TRP A 301 9.31 19.00 1.04
N LYS A 302 8.72 18.85 2.23
CA LYS A 302 9.38 18.24 3.38
C LYS A 302 8.74 16.90 3.72
N TRP A 303 9.50 16.06 4.40
CA TRP A 303 8.97 14.80 4.87
C TRP A 303 9.48 14.40 6.24
N GLY A 304 8.76 13.47 6.85
CA GLY A 304 9.13 12.97 8.16
C GLY A 304 8.57 11.60 8.47
N ILE A 305 9.02 11.07 9.60
CA ILE A 305 8.73 9.72 10.07
C ILE A 305 8.53 9.73 11.58
N GLU A 306 7.82 8.73 12.09
CA GLU A 306 7.70 8.57 13.53
C GLU A 306 8.99 8.04 14.17
N PRO A 307 9.39 8.58 15.34
CA PRO A 307 10.58 8.13 16.06
C PRO A 307 10.60 6.64 16.39
N TRP A 308 9.43 6.03 16.64
CA TRP A 308 9.35 4.61 16.99
C TRP A 308 9.61 3.70 15.78
N ILE A 309 9.35 4.17 14.56
CA ILE A 309 9.61 3.44 13.32
C ILE A 309 11.12 3.43 13.02
N LEU A 310 11.84 4.51 13.35
CA LEU A 310 13.30 4.60 13.22
C LEU A 310 14.07 3.77 14.27
N LYS A 311 13.53 2.61 14.66
CA LYS A 311 14.18 1.64 15.54
C LYS A 311 14.25 0.27 14.86
N GLY A 312 15.31 -0.48 15.16
CA GLY A 312 15.44 -1.85 14.66
C GLY A 312 15.62 -1.94 13.14
N GLY A 313 14.77 -2.74 12.48
CA GLY A 313 14.95 -3.13 11.08
C GLY A 313 14.85 -1.97 10.08
N VAL A 314 13.95 -1.02 10.30
CA VAL A 314 13.77 0.14 9.38
C VAL A 314 14.97 1.09 9.46
N LEU A 315 15.53 1.29 10.65
CA LEU A 315 16.77 2.05 10.79
C LEU A 315 17.92 1.38 10.02
N LEU A 316 18.07 0.05 10.14
CA LEU A 316 19.08 -0.69 9.38
C LEU A 316 18.87 -0.59 7.87
N TYR A 317 17.62 -0.57 7.41
CA TYR A 317 17.29 -0.35 6.01
C TYR A 317 17.89 0.97 5.51
N PHE A 318 17.59 2.10 6.17
CA PHE A 318 18.12 3.41 5.74
C PHE A 318 19.64 3.51 5.86
N LEU A 319 20.23 2.97 6.93
CA LEU A 319 21.69 3.06 7.15
C LEU A 319 22.50 2.19 6.19
N ARG A 320 21.98 1.04 5.76
CA ARG A 320 22.70 0.08 4.92
C ARG A 320 22.36 0.17 3.44
N HIS A 321 21.31 0.92 3.07
CA HIS A 321 20.94 1.06 1.67
C HIS A 321 22.09 1.67 0.86
N THR A 322 22.32 1.17 -0.35
CA THR A 322 23.38 1.67 -1.24
C THR A 322 22.93 2.87 -2.07
N ASP A 323 21.64 2.88 -2.45
CA ASP A 323 21.01 3.92 -3.29
C ASP A 323 21.18 5.34 -2.72
N PRO A 324 21.73 6.30 -3.51
CA PRO A 324 21.85 7.70 -3.10
C PRO A 324 20.50 8.36 -2.77
N ILE A 325 19.41 8.01 -3.46
CA ILE A 325 18.07 8.61 -3.25
C ILE A 325 17.59 8.31 -1.83
N VAL A 326 17.68 7.04 -1.41
CA VAL A 326 17.25 6.62 -0.07
C VAL A 326 18.08 7.29 1.03
N LYS A 327 19.40 7.47 0.80
CA LYS A 327 20.28 8.17 1.74
C LYS A 327 19.94 9.65 1.86
N GLN A 328 19.62 10.30 0.75
CA GLN A 328 19.20 11.70 0.75
C GLN A 328 17.88 11.88 1.49
N ILE A 329 16.89 11.02 1.20
CA ILE A 329 15.61 10.98 1.91
C ILE A 329 15.84 10.87 3.42
N TYR A 330 16.69 9.94 3.87
CA TYR A 330 17.00 9.77 5.30
C TYR A 330 17.67 11.00 5.92
N LYS A 331 18.58 11.66 5.20
CA LYS A 331 19.33 12.83 5.69
C LYS A 331 18.45 14.05 5.94
N GLU A 332 17.43 14.25 5.11
CA GLU A 332 16.53 15.43 5.16
C GLU A 332 15.22 15.15 5.93
N MET A 333 15.06 13.94 6.48
CA MET A 333 13.86 13.50 7.16
C MET A 333 13.71 14.12 8.56
N GLU A 334 12.55 14.71 8.84
CA GLU A 334 12.19 15.19 10.18
C GLU A 334 11.54 14.07 11.02
N THR A 335 11.71 14.08 12.34
CA THR A 335 11.01 13.14 13.23
C THR A 335 9.84 13.83 13.93
N LEU A 336 8.63 13.35 13.70
CA LEU A 336 7.38 13.95 14.23
C LEU A 336 6.43 12.86 14.70
N THR A 337 5.51 13.22 15.61
CA THR A 337 4.41 12.31 15.96
C THR A 337 3.38 12.22 14.82
N ALA A 338 2.64 11.12 14.72
CA ALA A 338 1.62 10.95 13.68
C ALA A 338 0.61 12.11 13.65
N LYS A 339 0.18 12.62 14.81
CA LYS A 339 -0.78 13.72 14.92
C LYS A 339 -0.22 15.03 14.33
N GLU A 340 1.00 15.41 14.71
CA GLU A 340 1.67 16.61 14.19
C GLU A 340 1.98 16.47 12.70
N ALA A 341 2.43 15.29 12.27
CA ALA A 341 2.73 15.02 10.87
C ALA A 341 1.45 15.10 10.01
N LEU A 342 0.34 14.50 10.43
CA LEU A 342 -0.94 14.60 9.71
C LEU A 342 -1.47 16.03 9.65
N GLN A 343 -1.24 16.86 10.67
CA GLN A 343 -1.55 18.29 10.63
C GLN A 343 -0.70 19.03 9.59
N LYS A 344 0.61 18.77 9.52
CA LYS A 344 1.49 19.33 8.48
C LYS A 344 1.10 18.84 7.09
N VAL A 345 0.77 17.55 6.93
CA VAL A 345 0.30 17.00 5.65
C VAL A 345 -0.96 17.74 5.20
N LYS A 346 -1.91 18.00 6.12
CA LYS A 346 -3.13 18.76 5.81
C LYS A 346 -2.84 20.20 5.35
N ALA A 347 -1.68 20.77 5.68
CA ALA A 347 -1.32 22.13 5.29
C ALA A 347 -0.89 22.27 3.81
N GLY A 348 -0.44 21.21 3.12
CA GLY A 348 -0.17 21.26 1.68
C GLY A 348 1.18 20.72 1.22
N ASP A 349 2.25 20.98 2.00
CA ASP A 349 3.64 20.89 1.53
C ASP A 349 4.48 19.84 2.27
N TYR A 350 3.80 18.84 2.84
CA TYR A 350 4.43 17.84 3.69
C TYR A 350 3.98 16.43 3.31
N SER A 351 4.92 15.49 3.32
CA SER A 351 4.65 14.06 3.19
C SER A 351 5.11 13.31 4.42
N PHE A 352 4.32 12.34 4.85
CA PHE A 352 4.61 11.59 6.06
C PHE A 352 4.85 10.11 5.72
N LEU A 353 6.00 9.59 6.11
CA LEU A 353 6.38 8.20 5.92
C LEU A 353 6.02 7.44 7.19
N THR A 354 5.19 6.42 7.05
CA THR A 354 4.76 5.62 8.20
C THR A 354 4.29 4.25 7.73
N ILE A 355 3.90 3.42 8.68
CA ILE A 355 3.42 2.07 8.45
C ILE A 355 1.92 2.09 8.10
N ASN A 356 1.52 1.29 7.11
CA ASN A 356 0.18 1.34 6.52
C ASN A 356 -0.94 1.00 7.52
N PHE A 357 -0.79 -0.05 8.33
CA PHE A 357 -1.82 -0.39 9.32
C PHE A 357 -2.00 0.70 10.37
N HIS A 358 -0.90 1.21 10.92
CA HIS A 358 -0.91 2.27 11.93
C HIS A 358 -1.65 3.51 11.43
N ILE A 359 -1.27 4.02 10.26
CA ILE A 359 -1.83 5.28 9.77
C ILE A 359 -3.29 5.16 9.32
N LYS A 360 -3.71 4.00 8.84
CA LYS A 360 -5.13 3.77 8.50
C LYS A 360 -6.03 3.91 9.72
N VAL A 361 -5.61 3.38 10.88
CA VAL A 361 -6.36 3.48 12.13
C VAL A 361 -6.41 4.94 12.60
N GLU A 362 -5.30 5.66 12.56
CA GLU A 362 -5.23 7.08 12.92
C GLU A 362 -6.12 7.96 12.03
N ILE A 363 -6.03 7.80 10.71
CA ILE A 363 -6.87 8.55 9.74
C ILE A 363 -8.35 8.21 9.92
N ALA A 364 -8.69 6.93 10.09
CA ALA A 364 -10.06 6.48 10.32
C ALA A 364 -10.65 7.02 11.63
N SER A 365 -9.82 7.15 12.67
CA SER A 365 -10.21 7.62 13.99
C SER A 365 -10.51 9.12 14.01
N TYR A 366 -9.63 9.95 13.44
CA TYR A 366 -9.65 11.40 13.67
C TYR A 366 -9.96 12.25 12.43
N TYR A 367 -9.78 11.70 11.23
CA TYR A 367 -9.79 12.49 9.98
C TYR A 367 -10.71 11.93 8.90
N THR A 368 -11.60 11.02 9.28
CA THR A 368 -12.55 10.40 8.36
C THR A 368 -13.96 10.82 8.74
N ASP A 369 -14.65 11.45 7.80
CA ASP A 369 -16.00 11.96 7.98
C ASP A 369 -17.03 10.82 8.11
N ASN A 370 -18.27 11.16 8.47
CA ASN A 370 -19.39 10.20 8.54
C ASN A 370 -19.65 9.48 7.21
N PHE A 371 -19.24 10.09 6.09
CA PHE A 371 -19.33 9.52 4.75
C PHE A 371 -18.13 8.64 4.37
N GLY A 372 -17.19 8.40 5.29
CA GLY A 372 -15.99 7.60 5.04
C GLY A 372 -14.92 8.32 4.21
N GLN A 373 -15.03 9.64 4.02
CA GLN A 373 -14.06 10.42 3.27
C GLN A 373 -12.99 10.98 4.19
N SER A 374 -11.73 10.87 3.76
CA SER A 374 -10.57 11.50 4.40
C SER A 374 -9.84 12.41 3.40
N PRO A 375 -9.14 13.47 3.86
CA PRO A 375 -8.37 14.35 2.98
C PRO A 375 -7.03 13.74 2.57
N PHE A 376 -6.63 12.61 3.17
CA PHE A 376 -5.32 12.01 2.98
C PHE A 376 -5.31 10.95 1.89
N TYR A 377 -4.17 10.88 1.20
CA TYR A 377 -3.78 9.84 0.28
C TYR A 377 -2.68 9.01 0.90
N ILE A 378 -2.78 7.69 0.77
CA ILE A 378 -1.73 6.74 1.16
C ILE A 378 -1.23 6.12 -0.14
N SER A 379 0.08 6.10 -0.35
CA SER A 379 0.71 5.52 -1.55
C SER A 379 0.25 4.08 -1.74
N LYS A 380 0.02 3.70 -3.00
CA LYS A 380 -0.40 2.34 -3.36
C LYS A 380 0.80 1.42 -3.36
N ASN A 381 1.92 1.93 -3.87
CA ASN A 381 3.17 1.22 -3.86
C ASN A 381 3.76 1.37 -2.45
N GLY A 382 3.87 0.25 -1.73
CA GLY A 382 4.64 0.21 -0.48
C GLY A 382 6.11 0.46 -0.80
N LEU A 383 6.74 1.42 -0.13
CA LEU A 383 8.14 1.80 -0.34
C LEU A 383 9.10 0.72 0.15
N VAL A 384 8.86 0.28 1.39
CA VAL A 384 9.70 -0.70 2.07
C VAL A 384 8.80 -1.79 2.56
N LEU A 385 9.06 -3.00 2.06
CA LEU A 385 8.50 -4.21 2.63
C LEU A 385 9.10 -4.38 4.01
N ILE A 386 8.37 -3.98 5.04
CA ILE A 386 8.69 -4.40 6.39
C ILE A 386 8.24 -5.86 6.43
N ALA A 387 9.22 -6.75 6.31
CA ALA A 387 9.04 -8.19 6.24
C ALA A 387 8.00 -8.69 7.26
N ALA A 388 7.25 -9.71 6.87
CA ALA A 388 6.19 -10.35 7.66
C ALA A 388 6.51 -10.34 9.16
N PHE A 389 5.61 -9.74 9.95
CA PHE A 389 5.72 -9.81 11.40
C PHE A 389 5.51 -11.27 11.84
N GLY A 390 6.08 -11.63 12.99
CA GLY A 390 5.99 -12.97 13.54
C GLY A 390 6.34 -12.99 15.02
N TRP A 391 5.85 -14.00 15.74
CA TRP A 391 6.42 -14.33 17.05
C TRP A 391 7.78 -14.98 16.86
N GLY A 392 8.66 -14.73 17.83
CA GLY A 392 10.00 -15.30 17.84
C GLY A 392 10.12 -16.46 18.80
N PHE A 393 10.76 -17.52 18.35
CA PHE A 393 11.06 -18.69 19.16
C PHE A 393 12.57 -18.94 19.14
N ARG A 394 13.09 -19.54 20.21
CA ARG A 394 14.49 -20.00 20.24
C ARG A 394 14.77 -20.92 19.06
N LYS A 395 15.97 -20.80 18.49
CA LYS A 395 16.36 -21.63 17.35
C LYS A 395 16.37 -23.11 17.73
N GLY A 396 15.67 -23.93 16.96
CA GLY A 396 15.54 -25.36 17.26
C GLY A 396 14.66 -25.68 18.47
N ALA A 397 13.83 -24.74 18.95
CA ALA A 397 12.89 -25.01 20.04
C ALA A 397 11.97 -26.20 19.68
N PRO A 398 11.92 -27.27 20.49
CA PRO A 398 11.24 -28.50 20.10
C PRO A 398 9.71 -28.33 20.05
N PHE A 399 9.17 -27.36 20.80
CA PHE A 399 7.76 -27.00 20.79
C PHE A 399 7.31 -26.10 19.63
N TYR A 400 8.24 -25.45 18.92
CA TYR A 400 7.91 -24.48 17.87
C TYR A 400 6.96 -25.05 16.80
N GLN A 401 7.17 -26.30 16.41
CA GLN A 401 6.35 -26.96 15.37
C GLN A 401 4.87 -27.03 15.77
N ARG A 402 4.58 -27.20 17.07
CA ARG A 402 3.21 -27.28 17.56
C ARG A 402 2.50 -25.93 17.45
N PHE A 403 3.17 -24.85 17.85
CA PHE A 403 2.66 -23.48 17.67
C PHE A 403 2.45 -23.16 16.19
N ARG A 404 3.40 -23.55 15.34
CA ARG A 404 3.32 -23.37 13.88
C ARG A 404 2.09 -24.03 13.27
N GLN A 405 1.81 -25.28 13.62
CA GLN A 405 0.62 -25.98 13.14
C GLN A 405 -0.68 -25.27 13.53
N LEU A 406 -0.78 -24.80 14.78
CA LEU A 406 -1.98 -24.11 15.25
C LEU A 406 -2.17 -22.76 14.56
N VAL A 407 -1.11 -21.97 14.35
CA VAL A 407 -1.21 -20.71 13.59
C VAL A 407 -1.66 -20.96 12.17
N LEU A 408 -1.08 -21.94 11.48
CA LEU A 408 -1.48 -22.26 10.11
C LEU A 408 -2.96 -22.63 10.03
N GLN A 409 -3.47 -23.40 11.00
CA GLN A 409 -4.91 -23.69 11.07
C GLN A 409 -5.76 -22.43 11.28
N LEU A 410 -5.29 -21.47 12.08
CA LEU A 410 -6.01 -20.20 12.31
C LEU A 410 -5.97 -19.29 11.07
N GLU A 411 -4.86 -19.30 10.33
CA GLU A 411 -4.71 -18.59 9.05
C GLU A 411 -5.60 -19.21 7.96
N ASP A 412 -5.56 -20.54 7.80
CA ASP A 412 -6.36 -21.28 6.81
C ASP A 412 -7.87 -21.10 7.05
N CYS A 413 -8.29 -21.02 8.31
CA CYS A 413 -9.69 -20.74 8.68
C CYS A 413 -10.08 -19.26 8.53
N GLY A 414 -9.13 -18.36 8.24
CA GLY A 414 -9.38 -16.92 8.11
C GLY A 414 -9.63 -16.18 9.43
N ILE A 415 -9.34 -16.81 10.58
CA ILE A 415 -9.60 -16.24 11.91
C ILE A 415 -8.69 -15.05 12.19
N ILE A 416 -7.41 -15.15 11.82
CA ILE A 416 -6.42 -14.08 12.04
C ILE A 416 -6.79 -12.78 11.29
N PRO A 417 -7.08 -12.83 9.96
CA PRO A 417 -7.60 -11.67 9.24
C PRO A 417 -8.85 -11.06 9.89
N TYR A 418 -9.81 -11.91 10.27
CA TYR A 418 -11.06 -11.48 10.89
C TYR A 418 -10.84 -10.72 12.20
N TRP A 419 -10.05 -11.29 13.13
CA TRP A 419 -9.72 -10.62 14.39
C TRP A 419 -8.98 -9.30 14.19
N THR A 420 -8.05 -9.25 13.23
CA THR A 420 -7.28 -8.04 12.94
C THR A 420 -8.21 -6.90 12.48
N GLU A 421 -9.13 -7.18 11.57
CA GLU A 421 -10.09 -6.19 11.06
C GLU A 421 -11.10 -5.76 12.13
N GLU A 422 -11.57 -6.70 12.95
CA GLU A 422 -12.46 -6.41 14.08
C GLU A 422 -11.79 -5.48 15.10
N LEU A 423 -10.55 -5.79 15.52
CA LEU A 423 -9.79 -4.99 16.48
C LEU A 423 -9.55 -3.56 15.98
N GLN A 424 -9.20 -3.41 14.70
CA GLN A 424 -9.04 -2.08 14.08
C GLN A 424 -10.37 -1.30 14.08
N ALA A 425 -11.47 -1.94 13.70
CA ALA A 425 -12.78 -1.31 13.69
C ALA A 425 -13.23 -0.91 15.11
N GLN A 426 -12.95 -1.73 16.12
CA GLN A 426 -13.22 -1.43 17.53
C GLN A 426 -12.40 -0.21 17.99
N ARG A 427 -11.09 -0.19 17.73
CA ARG A 427 -10.23 0.95 18.10
C ARG A 427 -10.66 2.25 17.46
N VAL A 428 -11.08 2.23 16.19
CA VAL A 428 -11.63 3.42 15.52
C VAL A 428 -12.89 3.92 16.22
N LYS A 429 -13.80 3.02 16.64
CA LYS A 429 -15.01 3.40 17.40
C LYS A 429 -14.67 4.00 18.76
N GLU A 430 -13.75 3.39 19.49
CA GLU A 430 -13.28 3.88 20.80
C GLU A 430 -12.67 5.28 20.69
N ASN A 431 -11.75 5.47 19.74
CA ASN A 431 -11.09 6.76 19.52
C ASN A 431 -12.09 7.85 19.10
N ARG A 432 -13.06 7.53 18.23
CA ARG A 432 -14.13 8.47 17.85
C ARG A 432 -15.02 8.84 19.04
N ALA A 433 -15.36 7.87 19.89
CA ALA A 433 -16.15 8.12 21.09
C ALA A 433 -15.38 9.02 22.07
N ALA A 434 -14.09 8.75 22.30
CA ALA A 434 -13.23 9.58 23.13
C ALA A 434 -13.12 11.02 22.59
N ALA A 435 -12.85 11.19 21.28
CA ALA A 435 -12.78 12.51 20.65
C ALA A 435 -14.11 13.28 20.74
N ALA A 436 -15.25 12.60 20.61
CA ALA A 436 -16.56 13.21 20.78
C ALA A 436 -16.81 13.66 22.23
N MET A 437 -16.35 12.90 23.23
CA MET A 437 -16.43 13.29 24.64
C MET A 437 -15.54 14.50 24.94
N GLU A 438 -14.31 14.54 24.45
CA GLU A 438 -13.40 15.69 24.59
C GLU A 438 -14.00 16.96 23.98
N THR A 439 -14.58 16.85 22.78
CA THR A 439 -15.25 17.97 22.11
C THR A 439 -16.45 18.47 22.92
N ARG A 440 -17.26 17.56 23.48
CA ARG A 440 -18.39 17.92 24.35
C ARG A 440 -17.95 18.59 25.65
N ALA A 441 -16.87 18.10 26.27
CA ALA A 441 -16.30 18.70 27.47
C ALA A 441 -15.75 20.11 27.19
N ALA A 442 -15.10 20.31 26.05
CA ALA A 442 -14.62 21.62 25.62
C ALA A 442 -15.77 22.62 25.39
N VAL A 443 -16.86 22.18 24.73
CA VAL A 443 -18.05 23.02 24.50
C VAL A 443 -18.82 23.29 25.79
N GLY A 444 -18.95 22.30 26.67
CA GLY A 444 -19.62 22.43 27.97
C GLY A 444 -18.93 23.43 28.91
N ASN A 445 -17.61 23.57 28.81
CA ASN A 445 -16.85 24.57 29.57
C ASN A 445 -16.90 25.99 28.98
N THR A 446 -17.48 26.18 27.78
CA THR A 446 -17.59 27.49 27.12
C THR A 446 -18.96 28.16 27.25
N LEU A 447 -19.94 27.53 27.90
CA LEU A 447 -21.22 28.14 28.23
C LEU A 447 -21.30 28.39 29.75
N PRO A 448 -21.32 29.65 30.22
CA PRO A 448 -21.69 29.90 31.61
C PRO A 448 -23.16 29.48 31.76
N ILE A 449 -23.44 28.63 32.75
CA ILE A 449 -24.79 28.28 33.19
C ILE A 449 -25.41 29.55 33.77
N GLY A 450 -25.97 30.39 32.89
CA GLY A 450 -26.87 31.47 33.23
C GLY A 450 -28.26 30.87 33.40
N THR A 451 -28.60 30.50 34.64
CA THR A 451 -29.97 30.19 35.05
C THR A 451 -30.81 31.46 34.87
N TYR A 452 -31.46 31.62 33.72
CA TYR A 452 -32.50 32.63 33.55
C TYR A 452 -33.74 32.17 34.32
N VAL A 453 -33.80 32.57 35.60
CA VAL A 453 -35.03 32.55 36.39
C VAL A 453 -35.89 33.73 35.90
N THR A 454 -36.83 33.46 35.01
CA THR A 454 -37.80 34.45 34.55
C THR A 454 -38.82 34.70 35.68
N THR A 455 -38.56 35.70 36.52
CA THR A 455 -39.57 36.24 37.43
C THR A 455 -40.56 37.09 36.61
N MET A 456 -41.73 36.53 36.30
CA MET A 456 -42.86 37.34 35.86
C MET A 456 -43.32 38.23 37.02
N LYS A 457 -42.98 39.52 36.95
CA LYS A 457 -43.61 40.56 37.78
C LYS A 457 -44.83 41.09 37.04
N ASN A 458 -46.02 40.73 37.54
CA ASN A 458 -47.26 41.45 37.30
C ASN A 458 -47.10 42.91 37.72
N LYS A 459 -47.49 43.84 36.85
CA LYS A 459 -47.94 45.18 37.24
C LYS A 459 -49.05 45.67 36.30
N THR A 460 -50.22 45.81 36.92
CA THR A 460 -51.36 46.71 36.67
C THR A 460 -52.06 46.67 35.33
#